data_AF-A0A257V0P7-F1
#
_entry.id   AF-A0A257V0P7-F1
#
_cell.length_a   1.000
_cell.length_b   1.000
_cell.length_c   1.000
_cell.angle_alpha   90.00
_cell.angle_beta   90.00
_cell.angle_gamma   90.00
#
_symmetry.space_group_name_H-M   'P 1'
#
loop_
_entity.id
_entity.type
_entity.pdbx_description
1 polymer ?
#
loop_
_entity_poly.entity_id
_entity_poly.type
_entity_poly.pdbx_seq_one_letter_code
_entity_poly.pdbx_strand_id
1 'polypeptide(L)' 'MARSVAVARFLATVPPALAGSFNDAQLAAIDLHFGMRFRASHLIDWRRRFGFARWRLYAVVLVGRDRHAA' A
#
# COMPACT_ATOMS: atom_id res chain seq x y z
N MET A 1 -5.77 -17.41 12.78
CA MET A 1 -6.16 -16.05 12.34
C MET A 1 -6.35 -16.06 10.83
N ALA A 2 -7.42 -15.47 10.31
CA ALA A 2 -7.61 -15.35 8.87
C ALA A 2 -6.57 -14.37 8.29
N ARG A 3 -5.85 -14.77 7.25
CA ARG A 3 -4.83 -13.92 6.59
C ARG A 3 -5.50 -12.71 5.96
N SER A 4 -4.88 -11.53 6.05
CA SER A 4 -5.41 -10.33 5.42
C SER A 4 -5.33 -10.39 3.89
N VAL A 5 -6.18 -9.60 3.23
CA VAL A 5 -6.16 -9.43 1.76
C VAL A 5 -4.81 -8.85 1.29
N ALA A 6 -4.14 -8.05 2.12
CA ALA A 6 -2.85 -7.46 1.77
C ALA A 6 -1.74 -8.52 1.73
N VAL A 7 -1.69 -9.41 2.73
CA VAL A 7 -0.74 -10.52 2.75
C VAL A 7 -0.99 -11.49 1.59
N ALA A 8 -2.25 -11.79 1.28
CA ALA A 8 -2.59 -12.64 0.14
C ALA A 8 -2.10 -12.06 -1.19
N ARG A 9 -2.30 -10.75 -1.41
CA ARG A 9 -1.80 -10.05 -2.60
C ARG A 9 -0.27 -10.00 -2.65
N PHE A 10 0.39 -9.78 -1.52
CA PHE A 10 1.85 -9.82 -1.44
C PHE A 10 2.39 -11.19 -1.86
N LEU A 11 1.88 -12.27 -1.27
CA LEU A 11 2.31 -13.64 -1.59
C LEU A 11 2.09 -13.99 -3.07
N ALA A 12 1.04 -13.47 -3.70
CA ALA A 12 0.80 -13.66 -5.13
C ALA A 12 1.83 -13.00 -6.06
N THR A 13 2.63 -12.06 -5.56
CA THR A 13 3.68 -11.36 -6.34
C THR A 13 5.07 -11.97 -6.18
N VAL A 14 5.24 -12.92 -5.27
CA VAL A 14 6.52 -13.52 -4.91
C VAL A 14 6.60 -14.94 -5.51
N PRO A 15 7.79 -15.43 -5.94
CA PRO A 15 7.94 -16.79 -6.44
C PRO A 15 7.35 -17.83 -5.47
N PRO A 16 6.66 -18.88 -5.95
CA PRO A 16 5.93 -19.82 -5.09
C PRO A 16 6.77 -20.46 -3.98
N ALA A 17 8.03 -20.80 -4.27
CA ALA A 17 8.95 -21.39 -3.31
C ALA A 17 9.25 -20.43 -2.12
N LEU A 18 9.40 -19.14 -2.42
CA LEU A 18 9.64 -18.11 -1.40
C LEU A 18 8.33 -17.73 -0.67
N ALA A 19 7.18 -17.74 -1.36
CA ALA A 19 5.89 -17.56 -0.71
C ALA A 19 5.61 -18.66 0.33
N GLY A 20 6.04 -19.90 0.06
CA GLY A 20 5.92 -21.03 0.98
C GLY A 20 6.93 -21.07 2.12
N SER A 21 8.00 -20.27 2.07
CA SER A 21 9.05 -20.28 3.11
C SER A 21 8.76 -19.35 4.30
N PHE A 22 7.72 -18.52 4.21
CA PHE A 22 7.37 -17.61 5.30
C PHE A 22 6.65 -18.35 6.44
N ASN A 23 7.13 -18.14 7.66
CA ASN A 23 6.45 -18.61 8.87
C ASN A 23 5.40 -17.60 9.34
N ASP A 24 4.55 -18.02 10.30
CA ASP A 24 3.43 -17.21 10.77
C ASP A 24 3.86 -15.89 11.43
N ALA A 25 4.99 -15.86 12.15
CA ALA A 25 5.50 -14.64 12.78
C ALA A 25 5.97 -13.62 11.73
N GLN A 26 6.62 -14.08 10.66
CA GLN A 26 7.00 -13.24 9.53
C GLN A 26 5.78 -12.71 8.78
N LEU A 27 4.77 -13.55 8.54
CA LEU A 27 3.53 -13.13 7.89
C LEU A 27 2.77 -12.13 8.75
N ALA A 28 2.75 -12.28 10.07
CA ALA A 28 2.13 -11.32 10.98
C ALA A 28 2.85 -9.97 10.98
N ALA A 29 4.19 -9.95 10.92
CA ALA A 29 4.95 -8.71 10.80
C ALA A 29 4.70 -8.00 9.45
N ILE A 30 4.60 -8.78 8.36
CA ILE A 30 4.25 -8.27 7.03
C ILE A 30 2.82 -7.69 7.04
N ASP A 31 1.87 -8.37 7.70
CA ASP A 31 0.50 -7.90 7.83
C ASP A 31 0.43 -6.59 8.61
N LEU A 32 1.12 -6.52 9.75
CA LEU A 32 1.25 -5.31 10.55
C LEU A 32 1.85 -4.17 9.73
N HIS A 33 2.89 -4.43 8.93
CA HIS A 33 3.48 -3.42 8.04
C HIS A 33 2.48 -2.87 7.01
N PHE A 34 1.62 -3.73 6.44
CA PHE A 34 0.55 -3.28 5.55
C PHE A 34 -0.57 -2.54 6.31
N GLY A 35 -0.87 -2.93 7.55
CA GLY A 35 -1.83 -2.25 8.42
C GLY A 35 -1.37 -0.87 8.90
N MET A 36 -0.08 -0.72 9.22
CA MET A 36 0.55 0.56 9.58
C MET A 36 0.63 1.52 8.40
N ARG A 37 0.62 1.02 7.16
CA ARG A 37 0.44 1.81 5.94
C ARG A 37 -1.02 2.11 5.68
N PHE A 38 -1.72 2.63 6.69
CA PHE A 38 -3.08 3.13 6.58
C PHE A 38 -3.18 3.97 5.30
N ARG A 39 -3.78 3.38 4.25
CA ARG A 39 -4.13 4.14 3.06
C ARG A 39 -5.24 5.04 3.53
N ALA A 40 -4.90 6.28 3.84
CA ALA A 40 -5.90 7.31 4.05
C ALA A 40 -6.91 7.16 2.90
N SER A 41 -8.15 6.88 3.26
CA SER A 41 -9.23 6.78 2.31
C SER A 41 -9.40 8.17 1.73
N HIS A 42 -8.81 8.39 0.56
CA HIS A 42 -8.97 9.64 -0.16
C HIS A 42 -10.29 9.58 -0.91
N LEU A 43 -11.16 10.53 -0.62
CA LEU A 43 -12.35 10.80 -1.42
C LEU A 43 -11.95 11.26 -2.83
N ILE A 44 -10.82 11.98 -2.94
CA ILE A 44 -10.26 12.44 -4.20
C ILE A 44 -8.79 12.05 -4.24
N ASP A 45 -8.41 11.26 -5.25
CA ASP A 45 -7.02 10.98 -5.62
C ASP A 45 -6.83 11.40 -7.08
N TRP A 46 -6.33 12.63 -7.28
CA TRP A 46 -6.03 13.16 -8.60
C TRP A 46 -4.51 13.30 -8.77
N ARG A 47 -4.00 12.73 -9.87
CA ARG A 47 -2.57 12.75 -10.19
C ARG A 47 -2.39 13.16 -11.63
N ARG A 48 -1.60 14.20 -11.87
CA ARG A 48 -1.28 14.65 -13.22
C ARG A 48 0.21 14.82 -13.40
N ARG A 49 0.70 14.33 -14.53
CA ARG A 49 2.08 14.50 -14.96
C ARG A 49 2.11 15.59 -16.03
N PHE A 50 3.08 16.49 -15.93
CA PHE A 50 3.32 17.56 -16.89
C PHE A 50 4.73 17.40 -17.44
N GLY A 51 4.84 17.33 -18.77
CA GLY A 51 6.12 17.46 -19.46
C GLY A 51 6.22 18.86 -20.04
N PHE A 52 7.20 19.66 -19.60
CA PHE A 52 7.53 20.93 -20.22
C PHE A 52 9.01 20.94 -20.60
N ALA A 53 9.29 20.65 -21.87
CA ALA A 53 10.63 20.44 -22.40
C ALA A 53 11.44 19.43 -21.56
N ARG A 54 12.56 19.86 -20.97
CA ARG A 54 13.44 19.00 -20.15
C ARG A 54 12.89 18.69 -18.75
N TRP A 55 11.80 19.36 -18.34
CA TRP A 55 11.25 19.24 -16.99
C TRP A 55 10.12 18.22 -16.96
N ARG A 56 10.25 17.25 -16.05
CA ARG A 56 9.23 16.23 -15.77
C ARG A 56 8.67 16.53 -14.39
N LEU A 57 7.52 17.21 -14.37
CA LEU A 57 6.85 17.62 -13.13
C LEU A 57 5.61 16.74 -12.93
N TYR A 58 5.22 16.58 -11.67
CA TYR A 58 3.96 15.93 -11.34
C TYR A 58 3.25 16.70 -10.22
N ALA A 59 1.93 16.76 -10.31
CA ALA A 59 1.08 17.28 -9.27
C ALA A 59 0.17 16.16 -8.76
N VAL A 60 -0.06 16.18 -7.46
CA VAL A 60 -0.95 15.25 -6.76
C VAL A 60 -1.87 16.07 -5.87
N VAL A 61 -3.17 15.79 -5.94
CA VAL A 61 -4.19 16.30 -5.03
C VAL A 61 -4.84 15.11 -4.35
N LEU A 62 -4.67 15.05 -3.03
CA LEU A 62 -5.30 14.06 -2.16
C LEU A 62 -6.26 14.79 -1.24
N VAL A 63 -7.53 14.40 -1.27
CA VAL A 63 -8.54 14.87 -0.31
C VAL A 63 -9.15 13.65 0.35
N GLY A 64 -9.10 13.58 1.67
CA GLY A 64 -9.71 12.51 2.45
C GLY A 64 -10.22 13.05 3.78
N ARG A 65 -11.07 12.27 4.45
CA ARG A 65 -11.41 12.58 5.84
C ARG A 65 -10.29 12.04 6.71
N ASP A 66 -9.69 12.92 7.50
CA ASP A 66 -8.86 12.46 8.62
C ASP A 66 -9.77 11.75 9.63
N ARG A 67 -9.34 10.57 10.08
CA ARG A 67 -10.05 9.75 11.07
C ARG A 67 -9.26 9.64 12.38
N HIS A 68 -8.21 10.43 12.56
CA HIS A 68 -7.63 10.58 13.88
C HIS A 68 -8.70 11.10 14.85
N ALA A 69 -9.00 10.31 15.88
CA ALA A 69 -9.61 10.84 17.09
C ALA A 69 -8.61 11.83 17.69
N ALA A 70 -9.06 13.06 17.93
CA ALA A 70 -8.30 14.08 18.64
C ALA A 70 -8.03 13.64 20.08
#